data_AF-A0A355H8K2-F1
#
_entry.id   AF-A0A355H8K2-F1
#
_cell.length_a   1.000
_cell.length_b   1.000
_cell.length_c   1.000
_cell.angle_alpha   90.00
_cell.angle_beta   90.00
_cell.angle_gamma   90.00
#
_symmetry.space_group_name_H-M   'P 1'
#
loop_
_entity.id
_entity.type
_entity.pdbx_description
1 polymer ?
#
loop_
_entity_poly.entity_id
_entity_poly.type
_entity_poly.pdbx_seq_one_letter_code
_entity_poly.pdbx_strand_id
1 'polypeptide(L)'
;MAISMTGFGAADAQWETWSCQVEIRSVNQRFLDIRCRLPLGFQTMEPEIKKQIKAICTRGKIDCSIRLEKDAGEEKLQLNPERAKSYNELLKEFETLSGRKVSVDARDLSSINIIEENKSGDPPEECEKVILKSLAKALEGLQEMKVREGQAMQNDIQERLSSCGNIVNEIEKFSREEPGRYRERLQERLSLLNDCIKLNPERLEQEIALLADRLDISEEVVRFRTHLEHMD
;
A
#
# COMPACT_ATOMS: atom_id res chain seq x y z
N MET A 1 15.38 7.36 -9.21
CA MET A 1 13.96 7.73 -9.22
C MET A 1 13.30 7.08 -8.02
N ALA A 2 12.81 7.85 -7.05
CA ALA A 2 12.12 7.31 -5.89
C ALA A 2 10.78 6.69 -6.33
N ILE A 3 10.49 5.47 -5.89
CA ILE A 3 9.28 4.73 -6.22
C ILE A 3 8.67 4.27 -4.89
N SER A 4 7.41 4.60 -4.64
CA SER A 4 6.72 4.15 -3.42
C SER A 4 6.53 2.63 -3.42
N MET A 5 6.58 2.03 -2.24
CA MET A 5 6.27 0.61 -2.03
C MET A 5 4.75 0.34 -1.96
N THR A 6 3.96 1.39 -1.71
CA THR A 6 2.50 1.36 -1.71
C THR A 6 1.94 1.86 -3.03
N GLY A 7 0.80 1.29 -3.45
CA GLY A 7 0.21 1.63 -4.73
C GLY A 7 -1.10 0.92 -4.97
N PHE A 8 -1.94 1.52 -5.80
CA PHE A 8 -3.18 0.95 -6.29
C PHE A 8 -3.23 1.10 -7.80
N GLY A 9 -3.70 0.05 -8.48
CA GLY A 9 -4.00 0.07 -9.90
C GLY A 9 -5.30 -0.66 -10.15
N ALA A 10 -6.20 -0.05 -10.91
CA ALA A 10 -7.43 -0.69 -11.35
C ALA A 10 -7.63 -0.47 -12.84
N ALA A 11 -8.19 -1.47 -13.51
CA ALA A 11 -8.58 -1.38 -14.89
C ALA A 11 -9.82 -2.22 -15.14
N ASP A 12 -10.77 -1.62 -15.84
CA ASP A 12 -11.97 -2.29 -16.31
C ASP A 12 -11.91 -2.39 -17.84
N ALA A 13 -12.32 -3.53 -18.37
CA ALA A 13 -12.50 -3.74 -19.79
C ALA A 13 -13.79 -4.50 -20.06
N GLN A 14 -14.51 -4.10 -21.10
CA GLN A 14 -15.67 -4.82 -21.61
C GLN A 14 -15.30 -5.49 -22.92
N TRP A 15 -15.76 -6.72 -23.09
CA TRP A 15 -15.62 -7.49 -24.31
C TRP A 15 -16.91 -8.28 -24.57
N GLU A 16 -17.62 -7.90 -25.63
CA GLU A 16 -18.93 -8.46 -25.98
C GLU A 16 -19.92 -8.47 -24.80
N THR A 17 -20.25 -9.67 -24.30
CA THR A 17 -21.13 -9.91 -23.15
C THR A 17 -20.36 -10.15 -21.86
N TRP A 18 -19.07 -9.78 -21.79
CA TRP A 18 -18.22 -9.99 -20.62
C TRP A 18 -17.61 -8.67 -20.13
N SER A 19 -17.60 -8.48 -18.82
CA SER A 19 -16.87 -7.43 -18.13
C SER A 19 -15.71 -8.05 -17.34
N CYS A 20 -14.53 -7.47 -17.50
CA CYS A 20 -13.31 -7.85 -16.82
C CYS A 20 -12.83 -6.69 -15.96
N GLN A 21 -12.83 -6.89 -14.65
CA GLN A 21 -12.29 -5.94 -13.68
C GLN A 21 -11.02 -6.50 -13.06
N VAL A 22 -9.94 -5.73 -13.14
CA VAL A 22 -8.65 -6.06 -12.54
C VAL A 22 -8.31 -5.00 -11.50
N GLU A 23 -8.05 -5.44 -10.28
CA GLU A 23 -7.55 -4.61 -9.19
C GLU A 23 -6.22 -5.14 -8.68
N ILE A 24 -5.25 -4.25 -8.47
CA ILE A 24 -3.93 -4.56 -7.94
C ILE A 24 -3.63 -3.61 -6.78
N ARG A 25 -3.33 -4.19 -5.61
CA ARG A 25 -2.98 -3.44 -4.41
C ARG A 25 -1.58 -3.84 -3.97
N SER A 26 -0.71 -2.85 -3.78
CA SER A 26 0.64 -3.02 -3.28
C SER A 26 0.74 -2.44 -1.88
N VAL A 27 1.24 -3.24 -0.93
CA VAL A 27 1.49 -2.83 0.46
C VAL A 27 2.96 -3.03 0.79
N ASN A 28 3.51 -2.16 1.65
CA ASN A 28 4.88 -2.27 2.12
C ASN A 28 5.07 -3.55 2.95
N GLN A 29 5.86 -4.49 2.42
CA GLN A 29 6.30 -5.69 3.12
C GLN A 29 7.77 -5.96 2.77
N ARG A 30 8.50 -6.64 3.67
CA ARG A 30 9.94 -6.91 3.49
C ARG A 30 10.23 -7.80 2.27
N PHE A 31 9.39 -8.79 2.03
CA PHE A 31 9.53 -9.76 0.94
C PHE A 31 8.46 -9.55 -0.11
N LEU A 32 8.75 -9.99 -1.34
CA LEU A 32 7.76 -10.00 -2.41
C LEU A 32 6.81 -11.20 -2.21
N ASP A 33 5.57 -10.91 -1.85
CA ASP A 33 4.49 -11.89 -1.76
C ASP A 33 3.40 -11.51 -2.77
N ILE A 34 3.06 -12.41 -3.69
CA ILE A 34 2.09 -12.14 -4.75
C ILE A 34 0.93 -13.12 -4.58
N ARG A 35 -0.25 -12.56 -4.27
CA ARG A 35 -1.51 -13.29 -4.22
C ARG A 35 -2.37 -12.86 -5.39
N CYS A 36 -2.72 -13.82 -6.23
CA CYS A 36 -3.63 -13.61 -7.35
C CYS A 36 -4.94 -14.34 -7.03
N ARG A 37 -6.06 -13.64 -7.16
CA ARG A 37 -7.40 -14.25 -7.18
C ARG A 37 -7.91 -14.17 -8.61
N LEU A 38 -8.05 -15.34 -9.23
CA LEU A 38 -8.54 -15.47 -10.59
C LEU A 38 -9.95 -16.09 -10.60
N PRO A 39 -10.76 -15.78 -11.62
CA PRO A 39 -12.03 -16.46 -11.84
C PRO A 39 -11.84 -17.95 -12.14
N LEU A 40 -12.87 -18.75 -11.86
CA LEU A 40 -12.91 -20.18 -12.17
C LEU A 40 -12.69 -20.38 -13.68
N GLY A 41 -11.82 -21.33 -14.06
CA GLY A 41 -11.44 -21.58 -15.46
C GLY A 41 -10.09 -20.99 -15.88
N PHE A 42 -9.62 -19.92 -15.23
CA PHE A 42 -8.39 -19.20 -15.63
C PHE A 42 -7.18 -19.40 -14.70
N GLN A 43 -7.24 -20.35 -13.76
CA GLN A 43 -6.16 -20.60 -12.79
C GLN A 43 -4.82 -20.95 -13.46
N THR A 44 -4.86 -21.51 -14.67
CA THR A 44 -3.68 -21.80 -15.50
C THR A 44 -2.87 -20.56 -15.88
N MET A 45 -3.49 -19.37 -15.90
CA MET A 45 -2.81 -18.10 -16.20
C MET A 45 -2.05 -17.50 -15.01
N GLU A 46 -2.31 -17.96 -13.79
CA GLU A 46 -1.65 -17.47 -12.58
C GLU A 46 -0.11 -17.35 -12.67
N PRO A 47 0.65 -18.33 -13.19
CA PRO A 47 2.11 -18.20 -13.33
C PRO A 47 2.53 -17.08 -14.27
N GLU A 48 1.80 -16.85 -15.36
CA GLU A 48 2.09 -15.77 -16.31
C GLU A 48 1.82 -14.39 -15.70
N ILE A 49 0.68 -14.25 -15.01
CA ILE A 49 0.32 -13.02 -14.29
C ILE A 49 1.37 -12.70 -13.22
N LYS A 50 1.77 -13.71 -12.43
CA LYS A 50 2.85 -13.56 -11.44
C LYS A 50 4.16 -13.12 -12.09
N LYS A 51 4.50 -13.60 -13.29
CA LYS A 51 5.71 -13.21 -14.02
C LYS A 51 5.66 -11.73 -14.43
N GLN A 52 4.52 -11.26 -14.94
CA GLN A 52 4.34 -9.84 -15.30
C GLN A 52 4.41 -8.93 -14.06
N ILE A 53 3.77 -9.30 -12.96
CA ILE A 53 3.83 -8.55 -11.70
C ILE A 53 5.27 -8.49 -11.16
N LYS A 54 6.01 -9.60 -11.20
CA LYS A 54 7.42 -9.68 -10.77
C LYS A 54 8.36 -8.80 -11.59
N ALA A 55 8.05 -8.58 -12.87
CA ALA A 55 8.87 -7.71 -13.72
C ALA A 55 8.81 -6.24 -13.29
N ILE A 56 7.72 -5.82 -12.66
CA ILE A 56 7.47 -4.43 -12.25
C ILE A 56 7.74 -4.22 -10.76
N CYS A 57 7.35 -5.18 -9.91
CA CYS A 57 7.47 -5.06 -8.47
C CYS A 57 8.53 -6.02 -7.89
N THR A 58 9.55 -5.44 -7.26
CA THR A 58 10.68 -6.18 -6.65
C THR A 58 10.45 -6.53 -5.18
N ARG A 59 9.59 -5.77 -4.48
CA ARG A 59 9.32 -5.91 -3.04
C ARG A 59 7.88 -5.50 -2.70
N GLY A 60 7.35 -6.08 -1.64
CA GLY A 60 6.04 -5.76 -1.09
C GLY A 60 5.03 -6.90 -1.24
N LYS A 61 3.88 -6.74 -0.59
CA LYS A 61 2.75 -7.65 -0.77
C LYS A 61 1.84 -7.12 -1.85
N ILE A 62 1.56 -7.95 -2.84
CA ILE A 62 0.73 -7.60 -3.98
C ILE A 62 -0.49 -8.52 -3.97
N ASP A 63 -1.64 -7.91 -3.73
CA ASP A 63 -2.93 -8.57 -3.85
C ASP A 63 -3.54 -8.15 -5.19
N CYS A 64 -3.59 -9.09 -6.13
CA CYS A 64 -4.20 -8.94 -7.45
C CYS A 64 -5.53 -9.70 -7.48
N SER A 65 -6.62 -9.03 -7.82
CA SER A 65 -7.94 -9.61 -7.94
C SER A 65 -8.47 -9.37 -9.35
N ILE A 66 -8.83 -10.45 -10.03
CA ILE A 66 -9.40 -10.45 -11.37
C ILE A 66 -10.82 -10.98 -11.23
N ARG A 67 -11.79 -10.20 -11.68
CA ARG A 67 -13.20 -10.57 -11.77
C ARG A 67 -13.60 -10.57 -13.22
N LEU A 68 -14.25 -11.66 -13.63
CA LEU A 68 -14.85 -11.78 -14.94
C LEU A 68 -16.34 -12.06 -14.71
N GLU A 69 -17.19 -11.14 -15.16
CA GLU A 69 -18.63 -11.27 -15.06
C GLU A 69 -19.20 -11.27 -16.48
N LYS A 70 -20.18 -12.13 -16.73
CA LYS A 70 -20.93 -12.10 -17.97
C LYS A 70 -22.07 -11.12 -17.78
N ASP A 71 -22.13 -10.10 -18.62
CA ASP A 71 -23.22 -9.13 -18.66
C ASP A 71 -24.52 -9.89 -18.91
N ALA A 72 -25.49 -9.72 -18.01
CA ALA A 72 -26.72 -10.47 -17.95
C ALA A 72 -27.71 -10.00 -19.03
N GLY A 73 -27.33 -10.17 -20.30
CA GLY A 73 -28.26 -10.11 -21.42
C GLY A 73 -29.12 -11.38 -21.42
N GLU A 74 -30.33 -11.28 -20.87
CA GLU A 74 -31.33 -12.35 -20.75
C GLU A 74 -30.79 -13.66 -20.13
N GLU A 75 -30.76 -13.73 -18.81
CA GLU A 75 -30.64 -15.00 -18.06
C GLU A 75 -31.77 -15.95 -18.48
N LYS A 76 -31.51 -16.78 -19.49
CA LYS A 76 -32.41 -17.88 -19.85
C LYS A 76 -32.28 -18.94 -18.77
N LEU A 77 -33.23 -18.93 -17.84
CA LEU A 77 -33.46 -20.02 -16.89
C LEU A 77 -33.56 -21.33 -17.70
N GLN A 78 -32.59 -22.22 -17.54
CA GLN A 78 -32.62 -23.54 -18.15
C GLN A 78 -32.82 -24.60 -17.07
N LEU A 79 -33.74 -25.52 -17.33
CA LEU A 79 -33.92 -26.70 -16.50
C LEU A 79 -32.76 -27.66 -16.75
N ASN A 80 -32.06 -28.09 -15.70
CA ASN A 80 -31.10 -29.17 -15.83
C ASN A 80 -31.87 -30.50 -16.06
N PRO A 81 -31.79 -31.09 -17.26
CA PRO A 81 -32.61 -32.25 -17.63
C PRO A 81 -32.22 -33.51 -16.86
N GLU A 82 -30.97 -33.62 -16.41
CA GLU A 82 -30.49 -34.78 -15.64
C GLU A 82 -31.03 -34.75 -14.22
N ARG A 83 -30.95 -33.59 -13.56
CA ARG A 83 -31.56 -33.39 -12.23
C ARG A 83 -33.08 -33.55 -12.30
N ALA A 84 -33.72 -33.00 -13.32
CA ALA A 84 -35.16 -33.15 -13.50
C ALA A 84 -35.58 -34.63 -13.66
N LYS A 85 -34.76 -35.45 -14.34
CA LYS A 85 -35.00 -36.90 -14.45
C LYS A 85 -34.79 -37.63 -13.13
N SER A 86 -33.69 -37.36 -12.42
CA SER A 86 -33.41 -38.01 -11.13
C SER A 86 -34.48 -37.69 -10.08
N TYR A 87 -34.97 -36.44 -10.05
CA TYR A 87 -36.07 -36.06 -9.15
C TYR A 87 -37.38 -36.77 -9.51
N ASN A 88 -37.70 -36.89 -10.80
CA ASN A 88 -38.88 -37.63 -11.23
C ASN A 88 -38.80 -39.13 -10.88
N GLU A 89 -37.61 -39.73 -10.92
CA GLU A 89 -37.40 -41.12 -10.50
C GLU A 89 -37.60 -41.30 -9.00
N LEU A 90 -37.04 -40.42 -8.17
CA LEU A 90 -37.22 -40.42 -6.72
C LEU A 90 -38.68 -40.22 -6.31
N LEU A 91 -39.41 -39.34 -7.02
CA LEU A 91 -40.83 -39.11 -6.78
C LEU A 91 -41.66 -40.37 -7.08
N LYS A 92 -41.38 -41.05 -8.20
CA LYS A 92 -42.05 -42.32 -8.54
C LYS A 92 -41.77 -43.41 -7.50
N GLU A 93 -40.53 -43.52 -7.05
CA GLU A 93 -40.17 -44.46 -5.99
C GLU A 93 -40.92 -44.16 -4.68
N PHE A 94 -41.01 -42.88 -4.30
CA PHE A 94 -41.78 -42.46 -3.14
C PHE A 94 -43.28 -42.76 -3.27
N GLU A 95 -43.89 -42.55 -4.44
CA GLU A 95 -45.29 -42.88 -4.69
C GLU A 95 -45.56 -44.40 -4.54
N THR A 96 -44.64 -45.24 -5.01
CA THR A 96 -44.76 -46.71 -4.86
C THR A 96 -44.65 -47.17 -3.42
N LEU A 97 -43.79 -46.54 -2.61
CA LEU A 97 -43.59 -46.89 -1.20
C LEU A 97 -44.67 -46.35 -0.28
N SER A 98 -45.20 -45.16 -0.56
CA SER A 98 -46.15 -44.46 0.31
C SER A 98 -47.62 -44.67 -0.08
N GLY A 99 -47.90 -45.12 -1.32
CA GLY A 99 -49.25 -45.28 -1.85
C GLY A 99 -50.00 -43.95 -2.05
N ARG A 100 -49.32 -42.81 -1.91
CA ARG A 100 -49.88 -41.46 -2.09
C ARG A 100 -49.32 -40.86 -3.36
N LYS A 101 -50.21 -40.26 -4.17
CA LYS A 101 -49.79 -39.47 -5.33
C LYS A 101 -49.23 -38.13 -4.86
N VAL A 102 -48.07 -37.76 -5.36
CA VAL A 102 -47.41 -36.49 -5.07
C VAL A 102 -47.35 -35.68 -6.37
N SER A 103 -48.09 -34.58 -6.43
CA SER A 103 -47.99 -33.61 -7.52
C SER A 103 -46.96 -32.54 -7.16
N VAL A 104 -46.04 -32.27 -8.09
CA VAL A 104 -45.07 -31.17 -7.96
C VAL A 104 -45.69 -29.92 -8.57
N ASP A 105 -45.82 -28.85 -7.79
CA ASP A 105 -46.26 -27.55 -8.30
C ASP A 105 -45.07 -26.67 -8.70
N ALA A 106 -45.33 -25.63 -9.48
CA ALA A 106 -44.30 -24.67 -9.91
C ALA A 106 -43.57 -24.00 -8.73
N ARG A 107 -44.20 -23.94 -7.55
CA ARG A 107 -43.57 -23.44 -6.31
C ARG A 107 -42.48 -24.39 -5.80
N ASP A 108 -42.66 -25.68 -5.96
CA ASP A 108 -41.70 -26.69 -5.51
C ASP A 108 -40.48 -26.75 -6.44
N LEU A 109 -40.66 -26.45 -7.73
CA LEU A 109 -39.53 -26.33 -8.67
C LEU A 109 -38.53 -25.22 -8.27
N SER A 110 -39.02 -24.16 -7.64
CA SER A 110 -38.18 -23.05 -7.14
C SER A 110 -37.37 -23.43 -5.89
N SER A 111 -37.87 -24.34 -5.06
CA SER A 111 -37.20 -24.77 -3.82
C SER A 111 -36.19 -25.89 -4.04
N ILE A 112 -36.28 -26.62 -5.16
CA ILE A 112 -35.47 -27.82 -5.45
C ILE A 112 -34.15 -27.49 -6.20
N ASN A 113 -33.80 -26.21 -6.43
CA ASN A 113 -32.57 -25.83 -7.16
C ASN A 113 -32.38 -26.57 -8.51
N ILE A 114 -33.48 -26.89 -9.20
CA ILE A 114 -33.47 -27.55 -10.53
C ILE A 114 -33.18 -26.53 -11.64
N ILE A 115 -33.46 -25.27 -11.35
CA ILE A 115 -33.14 -24.14 -12.19
C ILE A 115 -31.64 -23.89 -12.03
N GLU A 116 -30.87 -24.21 -13.06
CA GLU A 116 -29.50 -23.73 -13.16
C GLU A 116 -29.54 -22.36 -13.84
N GLU A 117 -29.01 -21.36 -13.15
CA GLU A 117 -28.50 -20.18 -13.84
C GLU A 117 -27.45 -20.70 -14.81
N ASN A 118 -27.74 -20.58 -16.10
CA ASN A 118 -26.83 -20.99 -17.12
C ASN A 118 -25.62 -20.04 -17.08
N LYS A 119 -24.64 -20.31 -16.22
CA LYS A 119 -23.26 -19.85 -16.37
C LYS A 119 -22.65 -20.60 -17.56
N SER A 120 -23.31 -20.53 -18.70
CA SER A 120 -23.02 -21.31 -19.88
C SER A 120 -22.17 -20.50 -20.83
N GLY A 121 -21.14 -21.19 -21.29
CA GLY A 121 -19.97 -20.65 -21.95
C GLY A 121 -18.81 -20.74 -20.99
N ASP A 122 -18.05 -21.84 -21.09
CA ASP A 122 -16.64 -21.76 -20.74
C ASP A 122 -16.12 -20.45 -21.36
N PRO A 123 -15.49 -19.60 -20.56
CA PRO A 123 -15.12 -18.28 -21.02
C PRO A 123 -14.17 -18.47 -22.21
N PRO A 124 -14.43 -17.82 -23.36
CA PRO A 124 -13.64 -18.02 -24.57
C PRO A 124 -12.14 -17.79 -24.32
N GLU A 125 -11.26 -18.44 -25.09
CA GLU A 125 -9.81 -18.13 -25.06
C GLU A 125 -9.53 -16.63 -25.29
N GLU A 126 -10.47 -15.93 -25.94
CA GLU A 126 -10.41 -14.49 -26.16
C GLU A 126 -10.53 -13.67 -24.86
N CYS A 127 -11.20 -14.20 -23.82
CA CYS A 127 -11.22 -13.61 -22.49
C CYS A 127 -9.82 -13.58 -21.85
N GLU A 128 -8.92 -14.52 -22.17
CA GLU A 128 -7.53 -14.48 -21.69
C GLU A 128 -6.82 -13.22 -22.17
N LYS A 129 -7.00 -12.87 -23.45
CA LYS A 129 -6.41 -11.66 -24.05
C LYS A 129 -6.97 -10.39 -23.40
N VAL A 130 -8.25 -10.38 -23.07
CA VAL A 130 -8.90 -9.27 -22.37
C VAL A 130 -8.33 -9.13 -20.95
N ILE A 131 -8.18 -10.23 -20.22
CA ILE A 131 -7.59 -10.27 -18.89
C ILE A 131 -6.15 -9.73 -18.92
N LEU A 132 -5.31 -10.20 -19.85
CA LEU A 132 -3.92 -9.74 -19.98
C LEU A 132 -3.84 -8.25 -20.32
N LYS A 133 -4.74 -7.76 -21.19
CA LYS A 133 -4.81 -6.34 -21.54
C LYS A 133 -5.26 -5.47 -20.36
N SER A 134 -6.25 -5.91 -19.59
CA SER A 134 -6.68 -5.22 -18.37
C SER A 134 -5.60 -5.25 -17.29
N LEU A 135 -4.89 -6.38 -17.15
CA LEU A 135 -3.75 -6.51 -16.25
C LEU A 135 -2.65 -5.52 -16.59
N ALA A 136 -2.28 -5.39 -17.87
CA ALA A 136 -1.26 -4.45 -18.32
C ALA A 136 -1.65 -3.00 -17.96
N LYS A 137 -2.91 -2.61 -18.18
CA LYS A 137 -3.42 -1.28 -17.81
C LYS A 137 -3.42 -1.05 -16.30
N ALA A 138 -3.84 -2.05 -15.51
CA ALA A 138 -3.83 -1.95 -14.06
C ALA A 138 -2.39 -1.83 -13.51
N LEU A 139 -1.43 -2.51 -14.13
CA LEU A 139 0.00 -2.41 -13.80
C LEU A 139 0.59 -1.05 -14.15
N GLU A 140 0.20 -0.47 -15.29
CA GLU A 140 0.59 0.89 -15.69
C GLU A 140 0.08 1.91 -14.66
N GLY A 141 -1.22 1.86 -14.30
CA GLY A 141 -1.78 2.73 -13.26
C GLY A 141 -1.11 2.56 -11.90
N LEU A 142 -0.76 1.32 -11.53
CA LEU A 142 0.01 1.05 -10.30
C LEU A 142 1.38 1.72 -10.33
N GLN A 143 2.09 1.63 -11.47
CA GLN A 143 3.41 2.21 -11.64
C GLN A 143 3.37 3.74 -11.59
N GLU A 144 2.41 4.35 -12.29
CA GLU A 144 2.21 5.80 -12.25
C GLU A 144 1.96 6.31 -10.83
N MET A 145 1.09 5.63 -10.08
CA MET A 145 0.78 5.99 -8.70
C MET A 145 2.02 5.86 -7.81
N LYS A 146 2.78 4.78 -7.93
CA LYS A 146 4.03 4.57 -7.18
C LYS A 146 5.09 5.63 -7.49
N VAL A 147 5.20 6.05 -8.74
CA VAL A 147 6.12 7.12 -9.17
C VAL A 147 5.69 8.45 -8.58
N ARG A 148 4.40 8.81 -8.69
CA ARG A 148 3.87 10.07 -8.16
C ARG A 148 4.06 10.16 -6.65
N GLU A 149 3.72 9.09 -5.93
CA GLU A 149 3.88 9.03 -4.47
C GLU A 149 5.37 9.04 -4.07
N GLY A 150 6.22 8.33 -4.82
CA GLY A 150 7.67 8.33 -4.61
C GLY A 150 8.30 9.71 -4.80
N GLN A 151 7.90 10.46 -5.83
CA GLN A 151 8.34 11.83 -6.05
C GLN A 151 7.85 12.78 -4.96
N ALA A 152 6.58 12.68 -4.56
CA ALA A 152 6.05 13.50 -3.46
C ALA A 152 6.81 13.26 -2.15
N MET A 153 7.11 11.99 -1.84
CA MET A 153 7.87 11.62 -0.65
C MET A 153 9.34 12.06 -0.73
N GLN A 154 9.96 11.98 -1.91
CA GLN A 154 11.31 12.49 -2.12
C GLN A 154 11.38 14.00 -1.85
N ASN A 155 10.42 14.76 -2.37
CA ASN A 155 10.36 16.21 -2.15
C ASN A 155 10.14 16.54 -0.68
N ASP A 156 9.23 15.86 0.02
CA ASP A 156 8.99 16.06 1.46
C ASP A 156 10.25 15.75 2.30
N ILE A 157 10.97 14.67 1.97
CA ILE A 157 12.24 14.34 2.65
C ILE A 157 13.28 15.44 2.41
N GLN A 158 13.42 15.93 1.17
CA GLN A 158 14.39 16.98 0.84
C GLN A 158 14.06 18.31 1.53
N GLU A 159 12.78 18.69 1.60
CA GLU A 159 12.33 19.86 2.37
C GLU A 159 12.67 19.71 3.86
N ARG A 160 12.48 18.53 4.44
CA ARG A 160 12.85 18.26 5.84
C ARG A 160 14.36 18.31 6.07
N LEU A 161 15.16 17.73 5.17
CA LEU A 161 16.63 17.79 5.26
C LEU A 161 17.12 19.24 5.21
N SER A 162 16.58 20.05 4.29
CA SER A 162 16.91 21.48 4.22
C SER A 162 16.52 22.23 5.50
N SER A 163 15.36 21.90 6.08
CA SER A 163 14.90 22.48 7.35
C SER A 163 15.81 22.09 8.52
N CYS A 164 16.25 20.83 8.59
CA CYS A 164 17.24 20.39 9.57
C CYS A 164 18.56 21.15 9.42
N GLY A 165 19.03 21.37 8.18
CA GLY A 165 20.23 22.18 7.91
C GLY A 165 20.09 23.61 8.43
N ASN A 166 18.94 24.25 8.21
CA ASN A 166 18.67 25.59 8.73
C ASN A 166 18.68 25.64 10.26
N ILE A 167 18.04 24.67 10.93
CA ILE A 167 18.02 24.58 12.39
C ILE A 167 19.44 24.40 12.95
N VAL A 168 20.28 23.57 12.31
CA VAL A 168 21.68 23.41 12.74
C VAL A 168 22.49 24.70 12.56
N ASN A 169 22.24 25.45 11.49
CA ASN A 169 22.87 26.77 11.31
C ASN A 169 22.47 27.77 12.40
N GLU A 170 21.22 27.73 12.87
CA GLU A 170 20.77 28.55 14.00
C GLU A 170 21.44 28.11 15.31
N ILE A 171 21.47 26.80 15.58
CA ILE A 171 22.13 26.24 16.77
C ILE A 171 23.61 26.63 16.83
N GLU A 172 24.32 26.57 15.69
CA GLU A 172 25.73 26.99 15.63
C GLU A 172 25.92 28.48 15.96
N LYS A 173 25.02 29.35 15.48
CA LYS A 173 25.04 30.77 15.84
C LYS A 173 24.82 30.99 17.33
N PHE A 174 23.82 30.32 17.90
CA PHE A 174 23.56 30.40 19.35
C PHE A 174 24.74 29.89 20.18
N SER A 175 25.35 28.77 19.79
CA SER A 175 26.53 28.23 20.48
C SER A 175 27.71 29.21 20.47
N ARG A 176 27.96 29.90 19.36
CA ARG A 176 29.03 30.92 19.27
C ARG A 176 28.77 32.15 20.14
N GLU A 177 27.50 32.54 20.32
CA GLU A 177 27.12 33.71 21.13
C GLU A 177 27.04 33.39 22.64
N GLU A 178 26.83 32.12 23.01
CA GLU A 178 26.55 31.71 24.39
C GLU A 178 27.69 32.01 25.39
N PRO A 179 29.00 31.84 25.07
CA PRO A 179 30.07 32.21 25.99
C PRO A 179 30.05 33.70 26.36
N GLY A 180 29.70 34.58 25.41
CA GLY A 180 29.56 36.01 25.63
C GLY A 180 28.37 36.35 26.53
N ARG A 181 27.20 35.75 26.26
CA ARG A 181 26.01 35.90 27.11
C ARG A 181 26.24 35.38 28.52
N TYR A 182 26.94 34.27 28.65
CA TYR A 182 27.27 33.69 29.94
C TYR A 182 28.22 34.58 30.74
N ARG A 183 29.23 35.17 30.08
CA ARG A 183 30.13 36.17 30.68
C ARG A 183 29.36 37.36 31.23
N GLU A 184 28.46 37.95 30.45
CA GLU A 184 27.61 39.07 30.88
C GLU A 184 26.75 38.69 32.09
N ARG A 185 26.06 37.54 32.03
CA ARG A 185 25.20 37.04 33.11
C ARG A 185 25.98 36.74 34.40
N LEU A 186 27.23 36.26 34.28
CA LEU A 186 28.11 36.06 35.43
C LEU A 186 28.54 37.39 36.04
N GLN A 187 28.93 38.35 35.20
CA GLN A 187 29.30 39.69 35.66
C GLN A 187 28.14 40.38 36.39
N GLU A 188 26.91 40.28 35.87
CA GLU A 188 25.72 40.78 36.55
C GLU A 188 25.50 40.11 37.91
N ARG A 189 25.53 38.77 37.98
CA ARG A 189 25.36 38.03 39.24
C ARG A 189 26.44 38.36 40.26
N LEU A 190 27.68 38.52 39.81
CA LEU A 190 28.81 38.90 40.66
C LEU A 190 28.67 40.35 41.14
N SER A 191 28.16 41.26 40.30
CA SER A 191 27.90 42.65 40.69
C SER A 191 26.84 42.78 41.79
N LEU A 192 25.87 41.85 41.85
CA LEU A 192 24.86 41.78 42.91
C LEU A 192 25.41 41.23 44.24
N LEU A 193 26.54 40.51 44.22
CA LEU A 193 27.20 39.93 45.40
C LEU A 193 28.32 40.84 45.96
N ASN A 194 28.62 41.94 45.26
CA ASN A 194 29.88 42.68 45.35
C ASN A 194 30.01 43.68 46.51
N ASP A 195 29.17 43.65 47.53
CA ASP A 195 29.36 44.54 48.69
C ASP A 195 30.64 44.20 49.50
N CYS A 196 31.25 43.01 49.34
CA CYS A 196 32.40 42.59 50.17
C CYS A 196 33.52 41.77 49.48
N ILE A 197 33.49 41.48 48.17
CA ILE A 197 34.45 40.54 47.54
C ILE A 197 35.20 41.20 46.37
N LYS A 198 36.54 41.25 46.44
CA LYS A 198 37.38 41.65 45.30
C LYS A 198 37.42 40.51 44.26
N LEU A 199 36.84 40.75 43.10
CA LEU A 199 36.91 39.85 41.95
C LEU A 199 38.35 39.74 41.43
N ASN A 200 38.85 38.50 41.30
CA ASN A 200 40.08 38.23 40.57
C ASN A 200 39.75 38.04 39.07
N PRO A 201 40.17 38.95 38.18
CA PRO A 201 39.87 38.88 36.75
C PRO A 201 40.45 37.62 36.09
N GLU A 202 41.61 37.13 36.54
CA GLU A 202 42.23 35.94 35.97
C GLU A 202 41.39 34.68 36.19
N ARG A 203 40.77 34.57 37.38
CA ARG A 203 39.90 33.44 37.71
C ARG A 203 38.59 33.48 36.93
N LEU A 204 38.08 34.68 36.65
CA LEU A 204 36.88 34.85 35.83
C LEU A 204 37.15 34.41 34.37
N GLU A 205 38.27 34.84 33.78
CA GLU A 205 38.64 34.44 32.42
C GLU A 205 38.90 32.92 32.31
N GLN A 206 39.49 32.30 33.33
CA GLN A 206 39.68 30.83 33.38
C GLN A 206 38.35 30.06 33.41
N GLU A 207 37.38 30.50 34.22
CA GLU A 207 36.06 29.86 34.26
C GLU A 207 35.30 30.02 32.94
N ILE A 208 35.42 31.19 32.29
CA ILE A 208 34.82 31.43 30.96
C ILE A 208 35.46 30.51 29.92
N ALA A 209 36.78 30.33 29.93
CA ALA A 209 37.48 29.44 29.01
C ALA A 209 37.07 27.96 29.20
N LEU A 210 37.01 27.47 30.45
CA LEU A 210 36.56 26.11 30.77
C LEU A 210 35.11 25.85 30.34
N LEU A 211 34.26 26.88 30.44
CA LEU A 211 32.87 26.78 30.01
C LEU A 211 32.74 26.85 28.48
N ALA A 212 33.54 27.68 27.80
CA ALA A 212 33.56 27.73 26.34
C ALA A 212 33.93 26.36 25.75
N ASP A 213 34.96 25.69 26.30
CA ASP A 213 35.32 24.32 25.90
C ASP A 213 34.19 23.31 26.17
N ARG A 214 33.43 23.48 27.26
CA ARG A 214 32.28 22.60 27.58
C ARG A 214 31.05 22.84 26.71
N LEU A 215 30.91 24.03 26.14
CA LEU A 215 29.80 24.42 25.28
C LEU A 215 30.13 24.30 23.79
N ASP A 216 31.38 23.95 23.46
CA ASP A 216 31.80 23.74 22.09
C ASP A 216 31.10 22.49 21.52
N ILE A 217 30.25 22.73 20.52
CA ILE A 217 29.52 21.71 19.76
C ILE A 217 29.98 21.66 18.30
N SER A 218 31.15 22.22 18.01
CA SER A 218 31.66 22.33 16.63
C SER A 218 31.79 20.96 15.96
N GLU A 219 32.21 19.93 16.69
CA GLU A 219 32.33 18.57 16.17
C GLU A 219 30.95 17.99 15.80
N GLU A 220 29.94 18.17 16.66
CA GLU A 220 28.58 17.69 16.45
C GLU A 220 27.93 18.37 15.24
N VAL A 221 28.16 19.68 15.07
CA VAL A 221 27.67 20.44 13.90
C VAL A 221 28.32 19.92 12.62
N VAL A 222 29.64 19.72 12.61
CA VAL A 222 30.37 19.17 11.45
C VAL A 222 29.89 17.75 11.13
N ARG A 223 29.72 16.90 12.16
CA ARG A 223 29.22 15.53 12.00
C ARG A 223 27.81 15.51 11.42
N PHE A 224 26.93 16.37 11.92
CA PHE A 224 25.55 16.46 11.42
C PHE A 224 25.50 16.95 9.98
N ARG A 225 26.28 17.97 9.61
CA ARG A 225 26.41 18.44 8.22
C ARG A 225 26.89 17.34 7.30
N THR A 226 27.91 16.59 7.73
CA THR A 226 28.39 15.44 6.98
C THR A 226 27.27 14.43 6.76
N HIS A 227 26.44 14.13 7.77
CA HIS A 227 25.29 13.24 7.60
C HIS A 227 24.22 13.79 6.64
N LEU A 228 23.96 15.11 6.65
CA LEU A 228 23.04 15.73 5.70
C LEU A 228 23.54 15.62 4.25
N GLU A 229 24.82 15.90 4.02
CA GLU A 229 25.44 15.80 2.69
C GLU A 229 25.42 14.38 2.12
N HIS A 230 25.43 13.34 2.97
CA HIS A 230 25.28 11.95 2.51
C HIS A 230 23.83 11.59 2.13
N MET A 231 22.84 12.40 2.52
CA MET A 231 21.42 12.15 2.31
C MET A 231 20.81 12.99 1.17
N ASP A 232 21.49 14.03 0.71
CA ASP A 232 21.19 14.79 -0.52
C ASP A 232 21.55 14.01 -1.79
#